data_AF-A0A520IGV5-F1
#
_entry.id   AF-A0A520IGV5-F1
#
_cell.length_a   1.000
_cell.length_b   1.000
_cell.length_c   1.000
_cell.angle_alpha   90.00
_cell.angle_beta   90.00
_cell.angle_gamma   90.00
#
_symmetry.space_group_name_H-M   'P 1'
#
loop_
_entity.id
_entity.type
_entity.pdbx_description
1 polymer ?
#
loop_
_entity_poly.entity_id
_entity_poly.type
_entity_poly.pdbx_seq_one_letter_code
_entity_poly.pdbx_strand_id
1 'polypeptide(L)'
;MHAADLKTARTNNFLLMALKMQARIVLPSLTLVDDDTEFYLGAARLRYRHTPGHTPGSCVIELGDNLFTGDTLFAHGVGLSKLPGERPDELR
;
A
#
# COMPACT_ATOMS: atom_id res chain seq x y z
N MET A 1 -3.02 7.01 1.70
CA MET A 1 -2.25 6.26 0.68
C MET A 1 -0.98 7.03 0.38
N HIS A 2 0.17 6.38 0.30
CA HIS A 2 1.42 7.09 0.02
C HIS A 2 1.42 7.68 -1.41
N ALA A 3 2.03 8.86 -1.60
CA ALA A 3 2.05 9.53 -2.88
C ALA A 3 2.76 8.72 -3.99
N ALA A 4 3.70 7.85 -3.61
CA ALA A 4 4.42 6.99 -4.56
C ALA A 4 3.49 5.99 -5.31
N ASP A 5 2.32 5.68 -4.77
CA ASP A 5 1.35 4.78 -5.42
C ASP A 5 0.32 5.49 -6.32
N LEU A 6 0.35 6.83 -6.41
CA LEU A 6 -0.58 7.58 -7.24
C LEU A 6 -0.55 7.16 -8.70
N LYS A 7 0.64 6.84 -9.22
CA LYS A 7 0.79 6.38 -10.61
C LYS A 7 0.09 5.04 -10.79
N THR A 8 0.39 4.06 -9.94
CA THR A 8 -0.23 2.73 -9.96
C THR A 8 -1.74 2.81 -9.86
N ALA A 9 -2.25 3.64 -8.94
CA ALA A 9 -3.67 3.86 -8.74
C ALA A 9 -4.36 4.44 -9.99
N ARG A 10 -3.72 5.39 -10.69
CA ARG A 10 -4.24 5.97 -11.94
C ARG A 10 -4.20 5.00 -13.12
N THR A 11 -3.26 4.07 -13.14
CA THR A 11 -3.12 3.06 -14.20
C THR A 11 -3.87 1.75 -13.90
N ASN A 12 -4.67 1.69 -12.84
CA ASN A 12 -5.32 0.45 -12.38
C ASN A 12 -6.15 -0.26 -13.46
N ASN A 13 -6.98 0.45 -14.21
CA ASN A 13 -7.83 -0.13 -15.26
C ASN A 13 -7.02 -0.67 -16.44
N PHE A 14 -5.86 -0.06 -16.72
CA PHE A 14 -4.92 -0.61 -17.71
C PHE A 14 -4.30 -1.91 -17.21
N LEU A 15 -3.88 -1.98 -15.95
CA LEU A 15 -3.36 -3.21 -15.35
C LEU A 15 -4.42 -4.33 -15.32
N LEU A 16 -5.66 -4.01 -14.95
CA LEU A 16 -6.77 -4.97 -15.00
C LEU A 16 -7.01 -5.52 -16.41
N MET A 17 -6.96 -4.65 -17.44
CA MET A 17 -7.05 -5.07 -18.84
C MET A 17 -5.90 -6.00 -19.22
N ALA A 18 -4.66 -5.65 -18.86
CA ALA A 18 -3.48 -6.48 -19.13
C ALA A 18 -3.58 -7.86 -18.47
N LEU A 19 -4.17 -7.93 -17.27
CA LEU A 19 -4.45 -9.16 -16.53
C LEU A 19 -5.74 -9.88 -16.99
N LYS A 20 -6.41 -9.40 -18.06
CA LYS A 20 -7.66 -9.95 -18.60
C LYS A 20 -8.80 -10.01 -17.57
N MET A 21 -8.79 -9.11 -16.60
CA MET A 21 -9.85 -8.98 -15.60
C MET A 21 -10.98 -8.09 -16.14
N GLN A 22 -12.21 -8.62 -16.13
CA GLN A 22 -13.40 -7.89 -16.59
C GLN A 22 -13.99 -7.04 -15.45
N ALA A 23 -13.16 -6.18 -14.88
CA ALA A 23 -13.54 -5.26 -13.83
C ALA A 23 -13.10 -3.85 -14.19
N ARG A 24 -13.85 -2.86 -13.71
CA ARG A 24 -13.48 -1.45 -13.81
C ARG A 24 -13.52 -0.82 -12.43
N ILE A 25 -12.44 -0.12 -12.09
CA ILE A 25 -12.31 0.60 -10.83
C ILE A 25 -12.47 2.09 -11.13
N VAL A 26 -13.38 2.74 -10.40
CA VAL A 26 -13.41 4.20 -10.29
C VAL A 26 -12.49 4.56 -9.14
N LEU A 27 -11.50 5.43 -9.39
CA LEU A 27 -10.58 5.85 -8.35
C LEU A 27 -11.34 6.69 -7.29
N PRO A 28 -11.33 6.32 -6.00
CA PRO A 28 -11.96 7.11 -4.96
C PRO A 28 -11.18 8.40 -4.72
N SER A 29 -11.76 9.31 -3.91
CA SER A 29 -10.97 10.40 -3.35
C SER A 29 -9.86 9.83 -2.46
N LEU A 30 -8.64 10.33 -2.63
CA LEU A 30 -7.47 9.84 -1.94
C LEU A 30 -6.93 10.89 -0.98
N THR A 31 -6.81 10.52 0.29
CA THR A 31 -5.98 11.25 1.25
C THR A 31 -4.55 10.74 1.15
N LEU A 32 -3.64 11.64 0.83
CA LEU A 32 -2.21 11.33 0.76
C LEU A 32 -1.59 11.34 2.15
N VAL A 33 -0.66 10.42 2.36
CA VAL A 33 0.09 10.27 3.61
C VAL A 33 1.57 10.14 3.29
N ASP A 34 2.40 10.51 4.25
CA ASP A 34 3.85 10.35 4.29
C ASP A 34 4.26 9.54 5.55
N ASP A 35 5.57 9.35 5.72
CA ASP A 35 6.19 8.51 6.76
C ASP A 35 5.89 8.94 8.20
N ASP A 36 5.47 10.20 8.39
CA ASP A 36 5.21 10.79 9.71
C ASP A 36 3.72 11.13 9.90
N THR A 37 2.87 10.74 8.96
CA THR A 37 1.45 11.04 9.05
C THR A 37 0.79 10.26 10.18
N GLU A 38 0.25 10.99 11.14
CA GLU A 38 -0.54 10.45 12.26
C GLU A 38 -2.03 10.75 12.10
N PHE A 39 -2.88 9.79 12.46
CA PHE A 39 -4.32 9.97 12.55
C PHE A 39 -4.83 9.54 13.92
N TYR A 40 -5.91 10.17 14.37
CA TYR A 40 -6.56 9.83 15.63
C TYR A 40 -7.93 9.22 15.36
N LEU A 41 -8.14 8.01 15.87
CA LEU A 41 -9.45 7.35 15.93
C LEU A 41 -9.93 7.38 17.38
N GLY A 42 -10.67 8.44 17.73
CA GLY A 42 -10.93 8.76 19.13
C GLY A 42 -9.62 9.07 19.87
N ALA A 43 -9.33 8.33 20.95
CA ALA A 43 -8.07 8.44 21.70
C ALA A 43 -6.93 7.61 21.11
N ALA A 44 -7.22 6.75 20.12
CA ALA A 44 -6.22 5.86 19.55
C ALA A 44 -5.42 6.57 18.47
N ARG A 45 -4.09 6.51 18.57
CA ARG A 45 -3.15 7.07 17.59
C ARG A 45 -2.72 6.01 16.59
N LEU A 46 -2.98 6.28 15.31
CA LEU A 46 -2.53 5.53 14.16
C LEU A 46 -1.33 6.24 13.56
N ARG A 47 -0.26 5.52 13.24
CA ARG A 47 0.88 6.07 12.48
C ARG A 47 1.08 5.30 11.20
N TYR A 48 1.29 6.02 10.11
CA TYR A 48 1.73 5.41 8.86
C TYR A 48 3.25 5.22 8.92
N ARG A 49 3.73 4.06 8.47
CA ARG A 49 5.15 3.74 8.32
C ARG A 49 5.36 3.36 6.86
N HIS A 50 6.18 4.09 6.13
CA HIS A 50 6.50 3.72 4.75
C HIS A 50 7.38 2.47 4.74
N THR A 51 6.94 1.47 3.99
CA THR A 51 7.56 0.15 3.89
C THR A 51 7.50 -0.30 2.43
N PRO A 52 8.27 0.34 1.55
CA PRO A 52 8.20 0.05 0.13
C PRO A 52 8.68 -1.38 -0.16
N GLY A 53 8.16 -1.98 -1.22
CA GLY A 53 8.60 -3.29 -1.69
C GLY A 53 7.50 -4.09 -2.37
N HIS A 54 6.34 -4.25 -1.74
CA HIS A 54 5.15 -4.77 -2.44
C HIS A 54 4.67 -3.78 -3.51
N THR A 55 4.60 -2.50 -3.16
CA THR A 55 4.46 -1.37 -4.08
C THR A 55 5.44 -0.26 -3.67
N PRO A 56 5.76 0.71 -4.55
CA PRO A 56 6.59 1.86 -4.18
C PRO A 56 6.01 2.69 -3.02
N GLY A 57 4.69 2.69 -2.84
CA GLY A 57 3.98 3.40 -1.77
C GLY A 57 3.38 2.51 -0.68
N SER A 58 3.83 1.26 -0.55
CA SER A 58 3.38 0.36 0.51
C SER A 58 3.67 0.95 1.89
N CYS A 59 2.70 0.82 2.81
CA CYS A 59 2.81 1.29 4.18
C CYS A 59 2.29 0.25 5.16
N VAL A 60 2.88 0.23 6.36
CA VAL A 60 2.33 -0.42 7.55
C VAL A 60 1.63 0.65 8.41
N ILE A 61 0.50 0.29 9.01
CA ILE A 61 -0.17 1.17 9.99
C ILE A 61 0.09 0.63 11.39
N GLU A 62 0.74 1.45 12.22
CA GLU A 62 1.01 1.18 13.63
C GLU A 62 -0.15 1.65 14.51
N LEU A 63 -0.66 0.77 15.36
CA LEU A 63 -1.72 1.04 16.34
C LEU A 63 -1.38 0.39 17.69
N GLY A 64 -0.80 1.18 18.59
CA GLY A 64 -0.24 0.65 19.85
C GLY A 64 0.83 -0.39 19.52
N ASP A 65 0.69 -1.59 20.07
CA ASP A 65 1.62 -2.72 19.84
C ASP A 65 1.27 -3.56 18.59
N ASN A 66 0.27 -3.15 17.80
CA ASN A 66 -0.19 -3.87 16.62
C ASN A 66 0.26 -3.19 15.34
N LEU A 67 0.57 -3.99 14.32
CA LEU A 67 0.91 -3.54 12.96
C LEU A 67 -0.08 -4.13 11.96
N PHE A 68 -0.73 -3.26 11.17
CA PHE A 68 -1.51 -3.66 10.01
C PHE A 68 -0.64 -3.52 8.77
N THR A 69 -0.19 -4.65 8.22
CA THR A 69 0.90 -4.70 7.23
C THR A 69 0.45 -4.61 5.78
N GLY A 70 -0.87 -4.66 5.53
CA GLY A 70 -1.42 -4.82 4.19
C GLY A 70 -0.82 -6.06 3.51
N ASP A 71 -0.46 -5.93 2.24
CA ASP A 71 0.18 -7.00 1.48
C ASP A 71 1.71 -7.03 1.65
N THR A 72 2.30 -6.24 2.55
CA THR A 72 3.77 -6.23 2.75
C THR A 72 4.26 -7.52 3.42
N LEU A 73 3.59 -7.92 4.52
CA LEU A 73 4.00 -9.04 5.36
C LEU A 73 2.80 -9.91 5.72
N PHE A 74 2.96 -11.22 5.53
CA PHE A 74 2.02 -12.28 5.91
C PHE A 74 2.67 -13.22 6.94
N ALA A 75 1.87 -14.04 7.62
CA ALA A 75 2.35 -14.95 8.67
C ALA A 75 3.48 -15.91 8.22
N HIS A 76 3.53 -16.24 6.92
CA HIS A 76 4.50 -17.17 6.34
C HIS A 76 5.20 -16.61 5.09
N GLY A 77 5.32 -15.29 4.95
CA GLY A 77 6.02 -14.70 3.81
C GLY A 77 5.76 -13.21 3.58
N VAL A 78 6.21 -12.71 2.44
CA VAL A 78 6.00 -11.32 1.99
C VAL A 78 5.11 -11.30 0.75
N GLY A 79 4.34 -10.24 0.55
CA GLY A 79 3.50 -10.12 -0.64
C GLY A 79 4.30 -9.68 -1.85
N LEU A 80 4.74 -10.65 -2.64
CA LEU A 80 5.35 -10.42 -3.94
C LEU A 80 4.65 -11.32 -4.96
N SER A 81 4.19 -10.73 -6.06
CA SER A 81 3.45 -11.39 -7.14
C SER A 81 4.11 -11.22 -8.51
N LYS A 82 5.34 -10.69 -8.55
CA LYS A 82 6.10 -10.35 -9.76
C LYS A 82 5.38 -9.31 -10.62
N LEU A 83 4.65 -8.40 -9.97
CA LEU A 83 3.97 -7.30 -10.64
C LEU A 83 4.91 -6.11 -10.87
N PRO A 84 4.67 -5.29 -11.90
CA PRO A 84 5.44 -4.07 -12.13
C PRO A 84 5.40 -3.13 -10.90
N GLY A 85 6.57 -2.71 -10.45
CA GLY A 85 6.73 -1.79 -9.31
C GLY A 85 7.09 -2.47 -7.99
N GLU A 86 7.03 -3.80 -7.91
CA GLU A 86 7.59 -4.55 -6.78
C GLU A 86 9.11 -4.38 -6.70
N ARG A 87 9.64 -4.22 -5.48
CA ARG A 87 11.06 -4.11 -5.14
C ARG A 87 11.41 -5.01 -3.96
N PRO A 88 11.70 -6.30 -4.20
CA PRO A 88 12.01 -7.26 -3.14
C PRO A 88 13.22 -6.87 -2.27
N ASP A 89 14.16 -6.11 -2.82
CA ASP A 89 15.37 -5.62 -2.16
C ASP A 89 15.12 -4.49 -1.14
N GLU A 90 13.94 -3.85 -1.22
CA GLU A 90 13.48 -2.82 -0.29
C GLU A 90 12.70 -3.42 0.90
N LEU A 91 12.23 -4.67 0.81
CA LEU A 91 11.64 -5.42 1.92
C LEU A 91 12.75 -5.87 2.88
N ARG A 92 13.02 -5.10 3.92
CA ARG A 92 14.06 -5.36 4.93
C ARG A 92 13.48 -5.49 6.33
#